data_AF-A0A6I5N4R2-F1
#
_entry.id   AF-A0A6I5N4R2-F1
#
_cell.length_a   1.000
_cell.length_b   1.000
_cell.length_c   1.000
_cell.angle_alpha   90.00
_cell.angle_beta   90.00
_cell.angle_gamma   90.00
#
_symmetry.space_group_name_H-M   'P 1'
#
loop_
_entity.id
_entity.type
_entity.pdbx_description
1 polymer ?
#
loop_
_entity_poly.entity_id
_entity_poly.type
_entity_poly.pdbx_seq_one_letter_code
_entity_poly.pdbx_strand_id
1 'polypeptide(L)'
;MTNSTSNAYKIALKSAIALTQDLKTHPDANEHFEELYQELANENEQMADLLKLLWDDYIAAQRSAAFWQGMSDAEKGLADQVTQSNLQLQRNYMRLMQEQ
;
A
#
# COMPACT_ATOMS: atom_id res chain seq x y z
N MET A 1 -36.64 -4.67 -3.87
CA MET A 1 -35.76 -4.80 -2.68
C MET A 1 -34.27 -4.78 -3.04
N THR A 2 -33.87 -4.81 -4.31
CA THR A 2 -32.48 -4.90 -4.79
C THR A 2 -31.60 -3.64 -4.57
N ASN A 3 -32.20 -2.46 -4.44
CA ASN A 3 -31.44 -1.20 -4.28
C ASN A 3 -30.75 -1.05 -2.91
N SER A 4 -31.30 -1.68 -1.85
CA SER A 4 -30.70 -1.60 -0.52
C SER A 4 -29.48 -2.51 -0.38
N THR A 5 -29.54 -3.73 -0.95
CA THR A 5 -28.42 -4.69 -0.95
C THR A 5 -27.26 -4.20 -1.79
N SER A 6 -27.53 -3.65 -2.98
CA SER A 6 -26.48 -3.04 -3.82
C SER A 6 -25.73 -1.91 -3.12
N ASN A 7 -26.42 -1.13 -2.28
CA ASN A 7 -25.79 -0.07 -1.49
C ASN A 7 -24.96 -0.65 -0.33
N ALA A 8 -25.42 -1.73 0.31
CA ALA A 8 -24.67 -2.43 1.35
C ALA A 8 -23.35 -3.01 0.82
N TYR A 9 -23.37 -3.70 -0.32
CA TYR A 9 -22.15 -4.25 -0.95
C TYR A 9 -21.16 -3.16 -1.35
N LYS A 10 -21.66 -2.03 -1.84
CA LYS A 10 -20.81 -0.88 -2.15
C LYS A 10 -20.13 -0.29 -0.92
N ILE A 11 -20.84 -0.25 0.21
CA ILE A 11 -20.27 0.23 1.49
C ILE A 11 -19.23 -0.77 2.01
N ALA A 12 -19.56 -2.07 2.03
CA ALA A 12 -18.65 -3.12 2.47
C ALA A 12 -17.35 -3.14 1.66
N LEU A 13 -17.46 -3.09 0.32
CA LEU A 13 -16.29 -3.02 -0.56
C LEU A 13 -15.46 -1.76 -0.33
N LYS A 14 -16.10 -0.60 -0.12
CA LYS A 14 -15.38 0.63 0.20
C LYS A 14 -14.62 0.55 1.52
N SER A 15 -15.20 -0.10 2.53
CA SER A 15 -14.53 -0.31 3.81
C SER A 15 -13.31 -1.23 3.64
N ALA A 16 -13.45 -2.33 2.89
CA ALA A 16 -12.34 -3.21 2.57
C ALA A 16 -11.21 -2.45 1.83
N ILE A 17 -11.56 -1.64 0.81
CA ILE A 17 -10.59 -0.79 0.07
C ILE A 17 -9.94 0.26 0.99
N ALA A 18 -10.64 0.80 1.98
CA ALA A 18 -10.03 1.74 2.91
C ALA A 18 -8.95 1.07 3.77
N LEU A 19 -9.16 -0.20 4.15
CA LEU A 19 -8.21 -0.99 4.92
C LEU A 19 -7.00 -1.44 4.10
N THR A 20 -7.03 -1.42 2.78
CA THR A 20 -5.85 -1.74 1.94
C THR A 20 -4.84 -0.59 1.84
N GLN A 21 -5.18 0.59 2.36
CA GLN A 21 -4.28 1.75 2.35
C GLN A 21 -3.07 1.56 3.26
N ASP A 22 -3.19 0.79 4.33
CA ASP A 22 -2.08 0.38 5.19
C ASP A 22 -1.79 -1.12 4.97
N LEU A 23 -0.52 -1.44 4.68
CA LEU A 23 -0.03 -2.81 4.54
C LEU A 23 -0.30 -3.66 5.79
N LYS A 24 -0.33 -3.05 6.98
CA LYS A 24 -0.59 -3.75 8.23
C LYS A 24 -2.03 -4.23 8.36
N THR A 25 -2.97 -3.54 7.72
CA THR A 25 -4.40 -3.85 7.72
C THR A 25 -4.84 -4.64 6.49
N HIS A 26 -3.90 -5.08 5.64
CA HIS A 26 -4.19 -5.99 4.51
C HIS A 26 -4.86 -7.32 4.94
N PRO A 27 -4.47 -7.96 6.06
CA PRO A 27 -5.18 -9.14 6.56
C PRO A 27 -6.65 -8.82 6.87
N ASP A 28 -6.90 -7.74 7.61
CA ASP A 28 -8.24 -7.30 7.98
C ASP A 28 -9.09 -6.91 6.75
N ALA A 29 -8.45 -6.27 5.75
CA ALA A 29 -9.09 -5.95 4.47
C ALA A 29 -9.55 -7.20 3.71
N ASN A 30 -8.72 -8.25 3.73
CA ASN A 30 -9.06 -9.53 3.12
C ASN A 30 -10.18 -10.25 3.87
N GLU A 31 -10.19 -10.19 5.21
CA GLU A 31 -11.29 -10.75 6.00
C GLU A 31 -12.63 -10.07 5.68
N HIS A 32 -12.65 -8.72 5.67
CA HIS A 32 -13.84 -7.97 5.29
C HIS A 32 -14.29 -8.21 3.84
N PHE A 33 -13.34 -8.40 2.93
CA PHE A 33 -13.68 -8.76 1.55
C PHE A 33 -14.21 -10.20 1.45
N GLU A 34 -13.68 -11.13 2.24
CA GLU A 34 -14.13 -12.53 2.26
C GLU A 34 -15.58 -12.63 2.76
N GLU A 35 -15.94 -11.87 3.80
CA GLU A 35 -17.35 -11.76 4.25
C GLU A 35 -18.27 -11.29 3.12
N LEU A 36 -17.87 -10.23 2.40
CA LEU A 36 -18.60 -9.73 1.23
C LEU A 36 -18.68 -10.78 0.12
N TYR A 37 -17.60 -11.51 -0.14
CA TYR A 37 -17.54 -12.56 -1.15
C TYR A 37 -18.51 -13.69 -0.83
N GLN A 38 -18.55 -14.16 0.41
CA GLN A 38 -19.46 -15.22 0.84
C GLN A 38 -20.93 -14.79 0.70
N GLU A 39 -21.26 -13.55 1.09
CA GLU A 39 -22.61 -13.00 0.89
C GLU A 39 -22.99 -12.92 -0.59
N LEU A 40 -22.07 -12.44 -1.44
CA LEU A 40 -22.32 -12.31 -2.88
C LEU A 40 -22.39 -13.66 -3.58
N ALA A 41 -21.57 -14.64 -3.17
CA ALA A 41 -21.55 -15.99 -3.75
C ALA A 41 -22.85 -16.74 -3.50
N ASN A 42 -23.48 -16.51 -2.34
CA ASN A 42 -24.80 -17.05 -2.01
C ASN A 42 -25.93 -16.48 -2.89
N GLU A 43 -25.77 -15.25 -3.41
CA GLU A 43 -26.75 -14.62 -4.31
C GLU A 43 -26.44 -14.88 -5.80
N ASN A 44 -25.17 -14.76 -6.19
CA ASN A 44 -24.68 -14.90 -7.55
C ASN A 44 -23.17 -15.24 -7.57
N GLU A 45 -22.88 -16.53 -7.63
CA GLU A 45 -21.52 -17.10 -7.69
C GLU A 45 -20.65 -16.47 -8.79
N GLN A 46 -21.20 -16.31 -10.00
CA GLN A 46 -20.44 -15.76 -11.13
C GLN A 46 -20.01 -14.30 -10.91
N MET A 47 -20.84 -13.51 -10.22
CA MET A 47 -20.50 -12.14 -9.86
C MET A 47 -19.44 -12.09 -8.75
N ALA A 48 -19.51 -13.02 -7.80
CA ALA A 48 -18.55 -13.14 -6.70
C ALA A 48 -17.16 -13.50 -7.21
N ASP A 49 -17.06 -14.45 -8.14
CA ASP A 49 -15.80 -14.86 -8.77
C ASP A 49 -15.13 -13.70 -9.52
N LEU A 50 -15.91 -12.94 -10.30
CA LEU A 50 -15.39 -11.77 -11.02
C LEU A 50 -14.91 -10.69 -10.04
N LEU A 51 -15.63 -10.46 -8.95
CA LEU A 51 -15.24 -9.51 -7.92
C LEU A 51 -13.96 -9.97 -7.21
N LYS A 52 -13.84 -11.27 -6.92
CA LYS A 52 -12.67 -11.88 -6.29
C LYS A 52 -11.42 -11.69 -7.14
N LEU A 53 -11.53 -11.93 -8.45
CA LEU A 53 -10.42 -11.72 -9.38
C LEU A 53 -9.94 -10.27 -9.39
N LEU A 54 -10.87 -9.30 -9.44
CA LEU A 54 -10.53 -7.87 -9.38
C LEU A 54 -9.90 -7.47 -8.05
N TRP A 55 -10.35 -8.06 -6.95
CA TRP A 55 -9.81 -7.81 -5.62
C TRP A 55 -8.37 -8.30 -5.49
N ASP A 56 -8.09 -9.52 -5.94
CA ASP A 56 -6.76 -10.11 -5.84
C ASP A 56 -5.73 -9.30 -6.67
N ASP A 57 -6.11 -8.85 -7.87
CA ASP A 57 -5.29 -7.95 -8.69
C ASP A 57 -5.08 -6.59 -8.01
N TYR A 58 -6.11 -6.04 -7.37
CA TYR A 58 -6.01 -4.77 -6.65
C TYR A 58 -5.04 -4.85 -5.46
N ILE A 59 -5.10 -5.93 -4.66
CA ILE A 59 -4.18 -6.17 -3.54
C ILE A 59 -2.74 -6.31 -4.05
N ALA A 60 -2.54 -7.04 -5.14
CA ALA A 60 -1.22 -7.21 -5.74
C ALA A 60 -0.63 -5.86 -6.19
N ALA A 61 -1.43 -5.03 -6.86
CA ALA A 61 -1.03 -3.69 -7.28
C ALA A 61 -0.68 -2.79 -6.09
N GLN A 62 -1.48 -2.83 -5.02
CA GLN A 62 -1.26 -2.01 -3.82
C GLN A 62 0.04 -2.40 -3.09
N ARG A 63 0.34 -3.70 -2.99
CA ARG A 63 1.61 -4.18 -2.43
C ARG A 63 2.81 -3.73 -3.25
N SER A 64 2.69 -3.78 -4.57
CA SER A 64 3.74 -3.31 -5.48
C SER A 64 3.99 -1.81 -5.32
N ALA A 65 2.93 -1.00 -5.27
CA ALA A 65 3.03 0.44 -5.04
C ALA A 65 3.72 0.76 -3.71
N ALA A 66 3.31 0.08 -2.63
CA ALA A 66 3.91 0.29 -1.32
C ALA A 66 5.39 -0.15 -1.26
N PHE A 67 5.76 -1.23 -1.98
CA PHE A 67 7.15 -1.65 -2.12
C PHE A 67 8.01 -0.60 -2.84
N TRP A 68 7.54 -0.09 -3.99
CA TRP A 68 8.24 0.95 -4.73
C TRP A 68 8.40 2.25 -3.93
N GLN A 69 7.37 2.62 -3.15
CA GLN A 69 7.44 3.75 -2.26
C GLN A 69 8.54 3.55 -1.20
N GLY A 70 8.57 2.39 -0.54
CA GLY A 70 9.61 2.07 0.44
C GLY A 70 11.02 2.07 -0.14
N MET A 71 11.19 1.60 -1.38
CA MET A 71 12.47 1.64 -2.09
C MET A 71 12.89 3.09 -2.39
N SER A 72 11.97 3.93 -2.87
CA SER A 72 12.26 5.35 -3.15
C SER A 72 12.65 6.11 -1.87
N ASP A 73 11.98 5.84 -0.76
CA ASP A 73 12.27 6.50 0.51
C ASP A 73 13.62 6.03 1.10
N ALA A 74 13.98 4.76 0.92
CA ALA A 74 15.31 4.26 1.28
C ALA A 74 16.42 4.89 0.42
N GLU A 75 16.19 5.04 -0.88
CA GLU A 75 17.12 5.71 -1.80
C GLU A 75 17.38 7.16 -1.39
N LYS A 76 16.32 7.92 -1.07
CA LYS A 76 16.46 9.28 -0.54
C LYS A 76 17.30 9.32 0.73
N GLY A 77 17.02 8.42 1.67
CA GLY A 77 17.77 8.33 2.92
C GLY A 77 19.27 8.08 2.70
N LEU A 78 19.62 7.21 1.75
CA LEU A 78 21.02 6.97 1.38
C LEU A 78 21.66 8.19 0.71
N ALA A 79 20.95 8.84 -0.21
CA ALA A 79 21.43 10.04 -0.89
C ALA A 79 21.73 11.18 0.11
N ASP A 80 20.86 11.38 1.09
CA ASP A 80 21.05 12.39 2.14
C ASP A 80 22.28 12.07 3.01
N GLN A 81 22.45 10.81 3.40
CA GLN A 81 23.63 10.38 4.18
C GLN A 81 24.93 10.59 3.41
N VAL A 82 24.97 10.23 2.12
CA VAL A 82 26.15 10.43 1.26
C VAL A 82 26.45 11.91 1.11
N THR A 83 25.44 12.74 0.92
CA THR A 83 25.60 14.20 0.80
C THR A 83 26.15 14.79 2.09
N GLN A 84 25.61 14.40 3.26
CA GLN A 84 26.12 14.85 4.55
C GLN A 84 27.57 14.42 4.79
N SER A 85 27.91 13.17 4.47
CA SER A 85 29.28 12.65 4.60
C SER A 85 30.27 13.45 3.74
N ASN A 86 29.92 13.72 2.48
CA ASN A 86 30.75 14.53 1.59
C ASN A 86 30.94 15.97 2.10
N LEU A 87 29.89 16.61 2.61
CA LEU A 87 30.00 17.94 3.20
C LEU A 87 30.89 17.95 4.45
N GLN A 88 30.79 16.94 5.31
CA GLN A 88 31.68 16.79 6.47
C GLN A 88 33.14 16.60 6.03
N LEU A 89 33.37 15.75 5.04
CA LEU A 89 34.71 15.50 4.49
C LEU A 89 35.32 16.79 3.93
N GLN A 90 34.58 17.56 3.13
CA GLN A 90 35.03 18.85 2.62
C GLN A 90 35.38 19.84 3.75
N ARG A 91 34.55 19.92 4.80
CA ARG A 91 34.81 20.77 5.96
C ARG A 91 36.09 20.35 6.69
N ASN A 92 36.30 19.03 6.88
CA ASN A 92 37.51 18.51 7.51
C ASN A 92 38.76 18.81 6.67
N TYR A 93 38.69 18.65 5.35
CA TYR A 93 39.80 19.03 4.47
C TYR A 93 40.12 20.52 4.53
N MET A 94 39.09 21.39 4.49
CA MET A 94 39.30 22.84 4.61
C MET A 94 39.95 23.23 5.94
N ARG A 95 39.53 22.59 7.04
CA ARG A 95 40.13 22.81 8.36
C ARG A 95 41.60 22.41 8.38
N LEU A 96 41.90 21.21 7.88
CA LEU A 96 43.27 20.68 7.88
C LEU A 96 44.22 21.55 7.02
N MET A 97 43.72 22.14 5.94
CA MET A 97 44.47 23.10 5.12
C MET A 97 44.71 24.46 5.81
N GLN A 98 43.86 24.85 6.77
CA GLN A 98 44.01 26.10 7.54
C GLN A 98 44.93 25.95 8.76
N GLU A 99 45.10 24.72 9.25
CA GLU A 99 45.96 24.39 10.38
C GLU A 99 47.44 24.17 9.97
N GLN A 100 47.74 24.11 8.66
CA GLN A 100 49.09 24.08 8.06
C GLN A 100 49.58 25.48 7.68
#